data_AF-A0A538BRE7-F1
#
_entry.id   AF-A0A538BRE7-F1
#
_cell.length_a   1.000
_cell.length_b   1.000
_cell.length_c   1.000
_cell.angle_alpha   90.00
_cell.angle_beta   90.00
_cell.angle_gamma   90.00
#
_symmetry.space_group_name_H-M   'P 1'
#
loop_
_entity.id
_entity.type
_entity.pdbx_description
1 polymer ?
#
loop_
_entity_poly.entity_id
_entity_poly.type
_entity_poly.pdbx_seq_one_letter_code
_entity_poly.pdbx_strand_id
1 'polypeptide(L)'
;MGVARSRPEATMEAKAYGRDRRVWTFAGRSRARPEQVYDVLADLGSHLEWAGNRQFRSFRLLSLDAPGGPAEPGTRFTSTGRIPMNRARFDNRNTISKADRPRLFEITTESTIAWPKRAHGEGTFVNTFEISPDGEGSRVVYRSEQLRFREPPWGLRYPLLRSVTYRIWIPIWSRRGFRNLLRMAEERSTATSPGSSVPMK
;
A
#
# COMPACT_ATOMS: atom_id res chain seq x y z
N MET A 1 23.83 51.98 -11.25
CA MET A 1 23.16 51.32 -10.11
C MET A 1 21.93 50.61 -10.63
N GLY A 2 21.97 49.27 -10.74
CA GLY A 2 20.89 48.48 -11.32
C GLY A 2 19.84 48.13 -10.26
N VAL A 3 18.60 48.54 -10.50
CA VAL A 3 17.45 48.22 -9.64
C VAL A 3 17.16 46.72 -9.72
N ALA A 4 17.42 46.00 -8.64
CA ALA A 4 17.06 44.60 -8.49
C ALA A 4 15.53 44.48 -8.50
N ARG A 5 14.97 43.90 -9.58
CA ARG A 5 13.56 43.52 -9.62
C ARG A 5 13.37 42.29 -8.74
N SER A 6 12.83 42.48 -7.54
CA SER A 6 12.33 41.41 -6.69
C SER A 6 11.28 40.62 -7.47
N ARG A 7 11.58 39.35 -7.75
CA ARG A 7 10.62 38.40 -8.35
C ARG A 7 9.50 38.21 -7.32
N PRO A 8 8.22 38.37 -7.68
CA PRO A 8 7.14 38.08 -6.76
C PRO A 8 7.21 36.60 -6.39
N GLU A 9 7.45 36.33 -5.12
CA GLU A 9 7.39 35.00 -4.53
C GLU A 9 5.92 34.57 -4.63
N ALA A 10 5.61 33.82 -5.69
CA ALA A 10 4.27 33.32 -5.94
C ALA A 10 3.88 32.39 -4.79
N THR A 11 3.20 32.96 -3.80
CA THR A 11 2.48 32.24 -2.75
C THR A 11 1.37 31.48 -3.44
N MET A 12 1.67 30.29 -3.97
CA MET A 12 0.65 29.39 -4.46
C MET A 12 -0.13 28.91 -3.24
N GLU A 13 -1.31 29.49 -3.02
CA GLU A 13 -2.28 28.88 -2.11
C GLU A 13 -2.42 27.39 -2.46
N ALA A 14 -2.29 26.54 -1.45
CA ALA A 14 -2.43 25.10 -1.57
C ALA A 14 -3.88 24.74 -1.96
N LYS A 15 -4.20 24.82 -3.27
CA LYS A 15 -5.47 24.34 -3.80
C LYS A 15 -5.58 22.86 -3.49
N ALA A 16 -6.58 22.47 -2.69
CA ALA A 16 -6.94 21.07 -2.50
C ALA A 16 -7.42 20.50 -3.84
N TYR A 17 -6.59 19.70 -4.50
CA TYR A 17 -6.97 19.06 -5.76
C TYR A 17 -7.84 17.84 -5.48
N GLY A 18 -9.15 18.07 -5.38
CA GLY A 18 -10.17 17.04 -5.34
C GLY A 18 -10.59 16.66 -3.93
N ARG A 19 -11.82 17.03 -3.58
CA ARG A 19 -12.60 16.43 -2.48
C ARG A 19 -13.15 15.04 -2.85
N ASP A 20 -12.67 14.44 -3.95
CA ASP A 20 -13.21 13.19 -4.45
C ASP A 20 -12.52 12.04 -3.74
N ARG A 21 -13.20 11.50 -2.73
CA ARG A 21 -12.90 10.21 -2.14
C ARG A 21 -12.85 9.16 -3.27
N ARG A 22 -11.69 8.54 -3.47
CA ARG A 22 -11.51 7.50 -4.49
C ARG A 22 -11.38 6.16 -3.81
N VAL A 23 -12.14 5.20 -4.29
CA VAL A 23 -12.13 3.84 -3.77
C VAL A 23 -11.83 2.90 -4.92
N TRP A 24 -10.96 1.94 -4.68
CA TRP A 24 -10.83 0.76 -5.53
C TRP A 24 -10.85 -0.49 -4.68
N THR A 25 -11.52 -1.51 -5.21
CA THR A 25 -11.76 -2.77 -4.50
C THR A 25 -11.38 -3.93 -5.41
N PHE A 26 -10.73 -4.93 -4.83
CA PHE A 26 -10.42 -6.18 -5.49
C PHE A 26 -10.86 -7.33 -4.59
N ALA A 27 -11.26 -8.43 -5.21
CA ALA A 27 -11.42 -9.69 -4.52
C ALA A 27 -10.45 -10.72 -5.12
N GLY A 28 -9.94 -11.60 -4.27
CA GLY A 28 -9.09 -12.71 -4.66
C GLY A 28 -9.37 -13.93 -3.79
N ARG A 29 -9.10 -15.11 -4.33
CA ARG A 29 -9.12 -16.37 -3.62
C ARG A 29 -7.69 -16.80 -3.32
N SER A 30 -7.49 -17.45 -2.20
CA SER A 30 -6.25 -18.08 -1.80
C SER A 30 -6.53 -19.50 -1.33
N ARG A 31 -5.63 -20.43 -1.59
CA ARG A 31 -5.65 -21.77 -1.01
C ARG A 31 -5.26 -21.78 0.47
N ALA A 32 -4.67 -20.69 0.97
CA ALA A 32 -4.36 -20.54 2.38
C ALA A 32 -5.63 -20.28 3.20
N ARG A 33 -5.66 -20.82 4.42
CA ARG A 33 -6.74 -20.58 5.39
C ARG A 33 -6.77 -19.10 5.82
N PRO A 34 -7.91 -18.58 6.28
CA PRO A 34 -8.02 -17.18 6.73
C PRO A 34 -6.92 -16.75 7.71
N GLU A 35 -6.58 -17.61 8.67
CA GLU A 35 -5.57 -17.37 9.69
C GLU A 35 -4.18 -17.12 9.09
N GLN A 36 -3.83 -17.88 8.05
CA GLN A 36 -2.53 -17.81 7.39
C GLN A 36 -2.39 -16.55 6.54
N VAL A 37 -3.47 -16.13 5.87
CA VAL A 37 -3.50 -14.84 5.17
C VAL A 37 -3.35 -13.70 6.18
N TYR A 38 -4.09 -13.77 7.29
CA TYR A 38 -3.98 -12.78 8.35
C TYR A 38 -2.56 -12.72 8.93
N ASP A 39 -1.91 -13.86 9.15
CA ASP A 39 -0.54 -13.89 9.67
C ASP A 39 0.46 -13.20 8.75
N VAL A 40 0.29 -13.31 7.42
CA VAL A 40 1.13 -12.55 6.48
C VAL A 40 0.83 -11.05 6.55
N LEU A 41 -0.43 -10.65 6.73
CA LEU A 41 -0.78 -9.24 6.89
C LEU A 41 -0.23 -8.64 8.19
N ALA A 42 -0.33 -9.37 9.30
CA ALA A 42 0.13 -8.95 10.61
C ALA A 42 1.67 -8.98 10.73
N ASP A 43 2.36 -9.82 9.97
CA ASP A 43 3.82 -9.78 9.82
C ASP A 43 4.24 -8.61 8.92
N LEU A 44 4.47 -7.44 9.52
CA LEU A 44 4.86 -6.22 8.81
C LEU A 44 6.17 -6.37 8.03
N GLY A 45 7.10 -7.21 8.51
CA GLY A 45 8.35 -7.50 7.81
C GLY A 45 8.10 -8.16 6.44
N SER A 46 7.06 -8.99 6.34
CA SER A 46 6.68 -9.63 5.08
C SER A 46 6.26 -8.64 3.98
N HIS A 47 5.84 -7.41 4.34
CA HIS A 47 5.37 -6.41 3.38
C HIS A 47 6.49 -5.99 2.43
N LEU A 48 7.75 -6.01 2.88
CA LEU A 48 8.92 -5.79 2.02
C LEU A 48 9.04 -6.84 0.92
N GLU A 49 8.53 -8.05 1.14
CA GLU A 49 8.57 -9.11 0.15
C GLU A 49 7.42 -8.97 -0.85
N TRP A 50 6.17 -8.99 -0.39
CA TRP A 50 5.02 -9.01 -1.30
C TRP A 50 4.69 -7.64 -1.93
N ALA A 51 4.91 -6.53 -1.20
CA ALA A 51 4.72 -5.16 -1.70
C ALA A 51 6.02 -4.52 -2.22
N GLY A 52 7.19 -5.11 -1.91
CA GLY A 52 8.51 -4.64 -2.33
C GLY A 52 9.13 -5.53 -3.41
N ASN A 53 9.83 -6.59 -3.00
CA ASN A 53 10.66 -7.43 -3.87
C ASN A 53 9.89 -8.08 -5.03
N ARG A 54 8.67 -8.57 -4.78
CA ARG A 54 7.82 -9.23 -5.78
C ARG A 54 7.03 -8.25 -6.66
N GLN A 55 7.12 -6.96 -6.36
CA GLN A 55 6.36 -5.90 -7.01
C GLN A 55 7.11 -5.34 -8.24
N PHE A 56 6.42 -4.56 -9.08
CA PHE A 56 7.06 -3.84 -10.19
C PHE A 56 8.23 -2.96 -9.72
N ARG A 57 9.37 -3.03 -10.42
CA ARG A 57 10.57 -2.22 -10.08
C ARG A 57 10.30 -0.70 -10.02
N SER A 58 9.33 -0.22 -10.78
CA SER A 58 8.92 1.17 -10.85
C SER A 58 7.91 1.59 -9.77
N PHE A 59 7.20 0.64 -9.15
CA PHE A 59 6.23 0.89 -8.07
C PHE A 59 6.44 -0.15 -6.98
N ARG A 60 7.13 0.15 -5.88
CA ARG A 60 7.40 -0.87 -4.84
C ARG A 60 7.75 -0.26 -3.49
N LEU A 61 7.52 -1.03 -2.44
CA LEU A 61 8.10 -0.78 -1.11
C LEU A 61 9.62 -0.95 -1.18
N LEU A 62 10.36 -0.09 -0.48
CA LEU A 62 11.83 -0.09 -0.45
C LEU A 62 12.37 -0.31 0.96
N SER A 63 11.77 0.31 1.95
CA SER A 63 12.11 0.11 3.37
C SER A 63 10.86 0.16 4.22
N LEU A 64 10.94 -0.47 5.39
CA LEU A 64 9.91 -0.50 6.41
C LEU A 64 10.62 -0.57 7.76
N ASP A 65 10.20 0.29 8.68
CA ASP A 65 10.68 0.32 10.05
C ASP A 65 9.46 0.15 10.97
N ALA A 66 9.40 -1.01 11.62
CA ALA A 66 8.26 -1.48 12.39
C ALA A 66 8.73 -2.28 13.63
N PRO A 67 7.92 -2.31 14.70
CA PRO A 67 8.17 -3.24 15.80
C PRO A 67 8.12 -4.68 15.32
N GLY A 68 8.86 -5.56 16.00
CA GLY A 68 8.79 -7.00 15.77
C GLY A 68 7.48 -7.61 16.27
N GLY A 69 7.17 -8.80 15.77
CA GLY A 69 5.95 -9.53 16.13
C GLY A 69 4.72 -9.16 15.28
N PRO A 70 3.56 -9.80 15.55
CA PRO A 70 2.33 -9.50 14.85
C PRO A 70 1.83 -8.08 15.15
N ALA A 71 1.41 -7.37 14.11
CA ALA A 71 0.80 -6.04 14.25
C ALA A 71 -0.58 -6.11 14.93
N GLU A 72 -0.82 -5.18 15.85
CA GLU A 72 -2.05 -5.02 16.62
C GLU A 72 -2.66 -3.62 16.39
N PRO A 73 -3.93 -3.37 16.76
CA PRO A 73 -4.49 -2.02 16.69
C PRO A 73 -3.63 -1.01 17.46
N GLY A 74 -3.32 0.11 16.81
CA GLY A 74 -2.44 1.14 17.35
C GLY A 74 -0.96 0.94 17.04
N THR A 75 -0.53 -0.21 16.50
CA THR A 75 0.84 -0.39 16.00
C THR A 75 1.15 0.66 14.94
N ARG A 76 2.28 1.36 15.11
CA ARG A 76 2.78 2.38 14.18
C ARG A 76 4.05 1.91 13.52
N PHE A 77 4.20 2.23 12.24
CA PHE A 77 5.41 1.93 11.48
C PHE A 77 5.62 2.93 10.34
N THR A 78 6.85 3.10 9.90
CA THR A 78 7.17 3.94 8.74
C THR A 78 7.56 3.07 7.56
N SER A 79 7.33 3.57 6.35
CA SER A 79 7.78 2.88 5.15
C SER A 79 8.09 3.84 4.02
N THR A 80 9.06 3.48 3.19
CA THR A 80 9.39 4.25 1.98
C THR A 80 9.20 3.39 0.75
N GLY A 81 8.95 4.04 -0.38
CA GLY A 81 8.88 3.34 -1.63
C GLY A 81 9.01 4.23 -2.85
N ARG A 82 8.89 3.61 -4.02
CA ARG A 82 9.02 4.26 -5.31
C ARG A 82 7.69 4.28 -6.03
N ILE A 83 7.43 5.34 -6.77
CA ILE A 83 6.33 5.43 -7.73
C ILE A 83 6.85 5.67 -9.17
N PRO A 84 6.14 5.19 -10.21
CA PRO A 84 6.64 5.19 -11.59
C PRO A 84 6.81 6.59 -12.18
N MET A 85 6.05 7.57 -11.68
CA MET A 85 6.08 8.94 -12.17
C MET A 85 7.34 9.65 -11.64
N ASN A 86 8.32 9.92 -12.52
CA ASN A 86 9.51 10.73 -12.25
C ASN A 86 10.44 10.23 -11.13
N ARG A 87 10.54 8.91 -10.90
CA ARG A 87 11.37 8.34 -9.81
C ARG A 87 11.03 8.91 -8.43
N ALA A 88 9.83 9.46 -8.26
CA ALA A 88 9.40 10.02 -7.00
C ALA A 88 9.36 8.92 -5.94
N ARG A 89 9.58 9.36 -4.70
CA ARG A 89 9.54 8.49 -3.53
C ARG A 89 8.38 8.90 -2.66
N PHE A 90 7.74 7.90 -2.06
CA PHE A 90 6.84 8.15 -0.95
C PHE A 90 7.56 7.84 0.35
N ASP A 91 7.20 8.61 1.37
CA ASP A 91 7.50 8.38 2.77
C ASP A 91 6.16 8.29 3.49
N ASN A 92 5.91 7.16 4.16
CA ASN A 92 4.63 6.84 4.74
C ASN A 92 4.76 6.70 6.26
N ARG A 93 3.86 7.33 6.99
CA ARG A 93 3.54 7.00 8.38
C ARG A 93 2.27 6.17 8.40
N ASN A 94 2.37 4.97 8.96
CA ASN A 94 1.29 3.99 8.94
C ASN A 94 0.86 3.68 10.37
N THR A 95 -0.44 3.51 10.56
CA THR A 95 -1.03 3.04 11.82
C THR A 95 -2.00 1.91 11.49
N ILE A 96 -1.89 0.81 12.22
CA ILE A 96 -2.88 -0.27 12.19
C ILE A 96 -4.12 0.25 12.92
N SER A 97 -5.19 0.53 12.19
CA SER A 97 -6.41 1.09 12.77
C SER A 97 -7.35 0.00 13.27
N LYS A 98 -7.38 -1.16 12.61
CA LYS A 98 -8.17 -2.33 13.03
C LYS A 98 -7.42 -3.62 12.74
N ALA A 99 -7.53 -4.57 13.64
CA ALA A 99 -6.97 -5.91 13.53
C ALA A 99 -7.86 -6.85 14.34
N ASP A 100 -8.70 -7.63 13.64
CA ASP A 100 -9.60 -8.64 14.21
C ASP A 100 -9.30 -9.97 13.50
N ARG A 101 -8.51 -10.82 14.16
CA ARG A 101 -8.04 -12.09 13.59
C ARG A 101 -9.18 -13.12 13.53
N PRO A 102 -9.35 -13.86 12.41
CA PRO A 102 -8.61 -13.78 11.14
C PRO A 102 -9.30 -12.91 10.08
N ARG A 103 -10.29 -12.09 10.46
CA ARG A 103 -11.33 -11.54 9.56
C ARG A 103 -11.00 -10.18 8.96
N LEU A 104 -10.29 -9.31 9.68
CA LEU A 104 -10.15 -7.92 9.30
C LEU A 104 -8.77 -7.37 9.66
N PHE A 105 -8.13 -6.73 8.70
CA PHE A 105 -6.91 -5.95 8.93
C PHE A 105 -7.00 -4.61 8.20
N GLU A 106 -6.76 -3.51 8.91
CA GLU A 106 -6.90 -2.16 8.37
C GLU A 106 -5.65 -1.32 8.70
N ILE A 107 -5.10 -0.69 7.66
CA ILE A 107 -3.94 0.19 7.75
C ILE A 107 -4.36 1.58 7.29
N THR A 108 -4.20 2.57 8.16
CA THR A 108 -4.28 3.98 7.80
C THR A 108 -2.89 4.49 7.49
N THR A 109 -2.71 5.06 6.31
CA THR A 109 -1.43 5.57 5.81
C THR A 109 -1.54 7.06 5.52
N GLU A 110 -0.68 7.83 6.18
CA GLU A 110 -0.33 9.19 5.77
C GLU A 110 0.91 9.11 4.90
N SER A 111 0.82 9.64 3.68
CA SER A 111 1.89 9.57 2.69
C SER A 111 2.34 10.96 2.29
N THR A 112 3.65 11.17 2.29
CA THR A 112 4.30 12.33 1.68
C THR A 112 5.06 11.86 0.44
N ILE A 113 4.76 12.46 -0.70
CA ILE A 113 5.38 12.14 -1.97
C ILE A 113 6.33 13.27 -2.35
N ALA A 114 7.63 12.97 -2.36
CA ALA A 114 8.66 13.89 -2.81
C ALA A 114 8.87 13.76 -4.32
N TRP A 115 8.50 14.79 -5.08
CA TRP A 115 8.75 14.88 -6.51
C TRP A 115 10.09 15.59 -6.78
N PRO A 116 10.87 15.21 -7.83
CA PRO A 116 12.20 15.77 -8.07
C PRO A 116 12.30 17.30 -8.24
N LYS A 117 11.19 17.99 -8.55
CA LYS A 117 11.15 19.44 -8.80
C LYS A 117 10.42 20.24 -7.70
N ARG A 118 10.60 19.85 -6.43
CA ARG A 118 10.07 20.54 -5.21
C ARG A 118 8.55 20.50 -4.99
N ALA A 119 7.79 19.70 -5.75
CA ALA A 119 6.40 19.44 -5.36
C ALA A 119 6.38 18.38 -4.24
N HIS A 120 5.58 18.60 -3.20
CA HIS A 120 5.31 17.63 -2.15
C HIS A 120 3.83 17.29 -2.19
N GLY A 121 3.50 16.06 -2.58
CA GLY A 121 2.10 15.60 -2.51
C GLY A 121 1.83 14.99 -1.15
N GLU A 122 0.76 15.39 -0.47
CA GLU A 122 0.33 14.73 0.78
C GLU A 122 -0.93 13.93 0.52
N GLY A 123 -0.98 12.70 0.99
CA GLY A 123 -2.15 11.84 0.85
C GLY A 123 -2.50 11.09 2.13
N THR A 124 -3.78 10.81 2.31
CA THR A 124 -4.26 9.90 3.36
C THR A 124 -5.03 8.76 2.71
N PHE A 125 -4.64 7.54 3.04
CA PHE A 125 -5.20 6.32 2.49
C PHE A 125 -5.63 5.37 3.61
N VAL A 126 -6.74 4.67 3.40
CA VAL A 126 -7.17 3.56 4.26
C VAL A 126 -7.17 2.30 3.42
N ASN A 127 -6.41 1.30 3.85
CA ASN A 127 -6.31 0.00 3.21
C ASN A 127 -6.96 -1.03 4.13
N THR A 128 -8.05 -1.62 3.68
CA THR A 128 -8.84 -2.61 4.43
C THR A 128 -8.77 -3.96 3.73
N PHE A 129 -8.46 -5.00 4.49
CA PHE A 129 -8.45 -6.39 4.07
C PHE A 129 -9.51 -7.15 4.87
N GLU A 130 -10.58 -7.56 4.19
CA GLU A 130 -11.61 -8.43 4.76
C GLU A 130 -11.33 -9.86 4.29
N ILE A 131 -11.26 -10.80 5.23
CA ILE A 131 -10.93 -12.19 4.97
C ILE A 131 -12.11 -13.05 5.43
N SER A 132 -12.54 -13.94 4.55
CA SER A 132 -13.63 -14.87 4.79
C SER A 132 -13.20 -16.29 4.38
N PRO A 133 -13.69 -17.34 5.05
CA PRO A 133 -13.52 -18.71 4.58
C PRO A 133 -14.10 -18.92 3.16
N ASP A 134 -13.44 -19.73 2.33
CA ASP A 134 -13.94 -20.14 1.01
C ASP A 134 -13.48 -21.59 0.74
N GLY A 135 -14.31 -22.55 1.14
CA GLY A 135 -13.94 -23.97 1.17
C GLY A 135 -12.78 -24.24 2.14
N GLU A 136 -11.75 -24.95 1.68
CA GLU A 136 -10.52 -25.19 2.45
C GLU A 136 -9.58 -23.98 2.52
N GLY A 137 -9.83 -22.95 1.69
CA GLY A 137 -9.03 -21.74 1.58
C GLY A 137 -9.76 -20.50 2.09
N SER A 138 -9.45 -19.37 1.48
CA SER A 138 -10.00 -18.08 1.86
C SER A 138 -10.32 -17.20 0.67
N ARG A 139 -11.31 -16.34 0.86
CA ARG A 139 -11.60 -15.19 -0.01
C ARG A 139 -11.22 -13.92 0.73
N VAL A 140 -10.42 -13.10 0.05
CA VAL A 140 -9.95 -11.82 0.58
C VAL A 140 -10.49 -10.69 -0.29
N VAL A 141 -11.10 -9.69 0.34
CA VAL A 141 -11.52 -8.45 -0.29
C VAL A 141 -10.57 -7.35 0.19
N TYR A 142 -9.81 -6.79 -0.75
CA TYR A 142 -8.95 -5.64 -0.50
C TYR A 142 -9.65 -4.38 -1.01
N ARG A 143 -9.83 -3.41 -0.12
CA ARG A 143 -10.33 -2.07 -0.43
C ARG A 143 -9.26 -1.05 -0.09
N SER A 144 -8.99 -0.13 -1.01
CA SER A 144 -8.17 1.04 -0.73
C SER A 144 -9.00 2.28 -0.99
N GLU A 145 -8.97 3.19 -0.03
CA GLU A 145 -9.70 4.44 -0.06
C GLU A 145 -8.73 5.61 0.11
N GLN A 146 -8.62 6.44 -0.93
CA GLN A 146 -7.93 7.72 -0.86
C GLN A 146 -8.89 8.76 -0.27
N LEU A 147 -8.63 9.17 0.97
CA LEU A 147 -9.42 10.18 1.69
C LEU A 147 -9.03 11.59 1.28
N ARG A 148 -7.72 11.82 1.08
CA ARG A 148 -7.17 13.14 0.77
C ARG A 148 -6.00 13.01 -0.18
N PHE A 149 -5.88 13.96 -1.10
CA PHE A 149 -4.65 14.18 -1.84
C PHE A 149 -4.45 15.67 -2.11
N ARG A 150 -3.38 16.25 -1.57
CA ARG A 150 -2.97 17.64 -1.75
C ARG A 150 -1.80 17.70 -2.70
N GLU A 151 -1.71 18.80 -3.45
CA GLU A 151 -0.57 19.11 -4.31
C GLU A 151 -0.14 17.95 -5.24
N PRO A 152 -1.07 17.46 -6.09
CA PRO A 152 -0.75 16.43 -7.03
C PRO A 152 0.32 16.92 -8.02
N PRO A 153 1.13 16.01 -8.56
CA PRO A 153 2.07 16.33 -9.62
C PRO A 153 1.35 16.95 -10.81
N TRP A 154 2.05 17.78 -11.57
CA TRP A 154 1.46 18.52 -12.70
C TRP A 154 0.70 17.63 -13.68
N GLY A 155 1.17 16.41 -13.96
CA GLY A 155 0.47 15.46 -14.82
C GLY A 155 -0.93 15.09 -14.32
N LEU A 156 -1.11 14.95 -13.00
CA LEU A 156 -2.41 14.67 -12.39
C LEU A 156 -3.32 15.91 -12.28
N ARG A 157 -2.82 17.11 -12.63
CA ARG A 157 -3.67 18.31 -12.79
C ARG A 157 -4.48 18.25 -14.10
N TYR A 158 -4.06 17.45 -15.07
CA TYR A 158 -4.78 17.25 -16.34
C TYR A 158 -5.87 16.17 -16.21
N PRO A 159 -7.15 16.44 -16.53
CA PRO A 159 -8.26 15.53 -16.28
C PRO A 159 -8.13 14.14 -16.94
N LEU A 160 -7.62 14.07 -18.17
CA LEU A 160 -7.48 12.81 -18.90
C LEU A 160 -6.40 11.92 -18.28
N LEU A 161 -5.19 12.47 -18.06
CA LEU A 161 -4.08 11.74 -17.45
C LEU A 161 -4.39 11.33 -16.00
N ARG A 162 -5.09 12.20 -15.26
CA ARG A 162 -5.65 11.89 -13.94
C ARG A 162 -6.59 10.69 -14.02
N SER A 163 -7.54 10.71 -14.96
CA SER A 163 -8.52 9.63 -15.13
C SER A 163 -7.86 8.30 -15.48
N VAL A 164 -6.91 8.31 -16.41
CA VAL A 164 -6.14 7.11 -16.80
C VAL A 164 -5.34 6.56 -15.61
N THR A 165 -4.69 7.44 -14.84
CA THR A 165 -3.89 7.01 -13.68
C THR A 165 -4.77 6.35 -12.61
N TYR A 166 -5.87 6.98 -12.23
CA TYR A 166 -6.74 6.47 -11.17
C TYR A 166 -7.59 5.27 -11.60
N ARG A 167 -8.06 5.22 -12.85
CA ARG A 167 -8.94 4.14 -13.33
C ARG A 167 -8.20 2.91 -13.84
N ILE A 168 -6.94 3.06 -14.27
CA ILE A 168 -6.20 1.99 -14.93
C ILE A 168 -4.94 1.64 -14.13
N TRP A 169 -4.02 2.59 -13.98
CA TRP A 169 -2.68 2.29 -13.47
C TRP A 169 -2.65 1.93 -11.99
N ILE A 170 -3.28 2.74 -11.13
CA ILE A 170 -3.35 2.47 -9.68
C ILE A 170 -3.98 1.08 -9.43
N PRO A 171 -5.14 0.74 -10.04
CA PRO A 171 -5.69 -0.60 -9.93
C PRO A 171 -4.75 -1.73 -10.35
N ILE A 172 -4.02 -1.58 -11.46
CA ILE A 172 -3.06 -2.59 -11.93
C ILE A 172 -1.95 -2.82 -10.91
N TRP A 173 -1.35 -1.74 -10.38
CA TRP A 173 -0.25 -1.82 -9.42
C TRP A 173 -0.69 -2.39 -8.07
N SER A 174 -1.79 -1.88 -7.52
CA SER A 174 -2.38 -2.37 -6.27
C SER A 174 -2.79 -3.84 -6.38
N ARG A 175 -3.40 -4.25 -7.49
CA ARG A 175 -3.81 -5.65 -7.71
C ARG A 175 -2.63 -6.61 -7.79
N ARG A 176 -1.48 -6.20 -8.31
CA ARG A 176 -0.27 -7.05 -8.29
C ARG A 176 0.23 -7.27 -6.86
N GLY A 177 0.31 -6.23 -6.04
CA GLY A 177 0.72 -6.35 -4.65
C GLY A 177 -0.22 -7.27 -3.87
N PHE A 178 -1.52 -7.10 -4.07
CA PHE A 178 -2.55 -7.96 -3.50
C PHE A 178 -2.40 -9.43 -3.93
N ARG A 179 -2.14 -9.71 -5.21
CA ARG A 179 -1.88 -11.09 -5.67
C ARG A 179 -0.62 -11.69 -5.07
N ASN A 180 0.44 -10.90 -4.91
CA ASN A 180 1.68 -11.34 -4.28
C ASN A 180 1.46 -11.74 -2.82
N LEU A 181 0.64 -10.97 -2.08
CA LEU A 181 0.23 -11.29 -0.71
C LEU A 181 -0.45 -12.67 -0.65
N LEU A 182 -1.48 -12.89 -1.48
CA LEU A 182 -2.22 -14.16 -1.48
C LEU A 182 -1.31 -15.34 -1.82
N ARG A 183 -0.44 -15.18 -2.81
CA ARG A 183 0.54 -16.21 -3.19
C ARG A 183 1.54 -16.50 -2.06
N MET A 184 1.99 -15.47 -1.36
CA MET A 184 2.91 -15.65 -0.22
C MET A 184 2.25 -16.40 0.94
N ALA A 185 0.95 -16.14 1.18
CA ALA A 185 0.18 -16.90 2.17
C ALA A 185 0.07 -18.39 1.79
N GLU A 186 -0.17 -18.69 0.51
CA GLU A 186 -0.17 -20.07 0.01
C GLU A 186 1.19 -20.74 0.19
N GLU A 187 2.27 -20.07 -0.20
CA GLU A 187 3.64 -20.61 -0.05
C GLU A 187 3.98 -20.92 1.42
N ARG A 188 3.67 -20.00 2.35
CA ARG A 188 3.85 -20.26 3.79
C ARG A 188 2.98 -21.41 4.30
N SER A 189 1.75 -21.53 3.82
CA SER A 189 0.86 -22.64 4.21
C SER A 189 1.42 -24.01 3.83
N THR A 190 2.05 -24.12 2.66
CA THR A 190 2.67 -25.36 2.20
C THR A 190 3.92 -25.72 2.99
N ALA A 191 4.71 -24.72 3.40
CA ALA A 191 5.90 -24.92 4.22
C ALA A 191 5.56 -25.35 5.67
N THR A 192 4.42 -24.93 6.20
CA THR A 192 3.94 -25.28 7.55
C THR A 192 3.17 -26.62 7.61
N SER A 193 3.08 -27.36 6.50
CA SER A 193 2.45 -28.70 6.48
C SER A 193 3.50 -29.83 6.49
N PRO A 194 4.10 -30.22 7.64
CA PRO A 194 4.97 -31.39 7.71
C PRO A 194 4.13 -32.66 7.90
N GLY A 195 4.12 -33.49 6.88
CA GLY A 195 3.67 -34.89 6.93
C GLY A 195 4.70 -35.80 6.28
N SER A 196 5.79 -36.10 7.00
CA SER A 196 6.58 -37.33 6.82
C SER A 196 7.49 -37.51 8.04
N SER A 197 6.90 -38.10 9.07
CA SER A 197 7.63 -38.88 10.08
C SER A 197 8.49 -39.93 9.38
N VAL A 198 9.81 -39.84 9.53
CA VAL A 198 10.72 -40.96 9.26
C VAL A 198 10.64 -41.90 10.48
N PRO A 199 10.23 -43.17 10.33
CA PRO A 199 10.43 -44.13 11.41
C PRO A 199 11.92 -44.51 11.43
N MET A 200 12.61 -44.21 12.55
CA MET A 200 13.87 -44.88 12.85
C MET A 200 13.58 -46.36 13.10
N LYS A 201 14.14 -47.22 12.24
CA LYS A 201 14.50 -48.59 12.60
C LYS A 201 15.91 -48.58 13.17
#